data_AF-A0A1W9QUE9-F1
#
_entry.id   AF-A0A1W9QUE9-F1
#
_cell.length_a   1.000
_cell.length_b   1.000
_cell.length_c   1.000
_cell.angle_alpha   90.00
_cell.angle_beta   90.00
_cell.angle_gamma   90.00
#
_symmetry.space_group_name_H-M   'P 1'
#
loop_
_entity.id
_entity.type
_entity.pdbx_description
1 polymer ?
#
loop_
_entity_poly.entity_id
_entity_poly.type
_entity_poly.pdbx_seq_one_letter_code
_entity_poly.pdbx_strand_id
1 'polypeptide(L)'
;MLYNIDKSQSSNEKELFKKSSSEIWEFRTLYRKIKYRPLGFWDKTNNYNTLVLATHGFIKKSKKTPKKEIEKAQRIRKQYFDIKNKKQ
;
A
#
# COMPACT_ATOMS: atom_id res chain seq x y z
N MET A 1 -3.74 -14.57 -6.08
CA MET A 1 -3.70 -13.15 -5.67
C MET A 1 -3.73 -13.03 -4.15
N LEU A 2 -4.65 -13.73 -3.49
CA LEU A 2 -4.76 -13.80 -2.02
C LEU A 2 -3.49 -14.32 -1.33
N TYR A 3 -2.83 -15.36 -1.86
CA TYR A 3 -1.59 -15.89 -1.27
C TYR A 3 -0.51 -14.83 -0.98
N ASN A 4 -0.27 -13.89 -1.91
CA ASN A 4 0.71 -12.83 -1.69
C ASN A 4 0.21 -11.75 -0.72
N ILE A 5 -1.10 -11.63 -0.50
CA ILE A 5 -1.68 -10.71 0.49
C ILE A 5 -1.62 -11.37 1.87
N ASP A 6 -1.99 -12.64 1.99
CA ASP A 6 -1.96 -13.39 3.25
C ASP A 6 -0.53 -13.59 3.75
N LYS A 7 0.40 -13.95 2.87
CA LYS A 7 1.83 -14.05 3.21
C LYS A 7 2.41 -12.70 3.65
N SER A 8 1.87 -11.60 3.11
CA SER A 8 2.28 -10.24 3.46
C SER A 8 1.82 -9.82 4.87
N GLN A 9 0.84 -10.51 5.44
CA GLN A 9 0.38 -10.29 6.82
C GLN A 9 1.33 -10.93 7.85
N SER A 10 2.05 -11.99 7.49
CA SER A 10 2.95 -12.72 8.38
C SER A 10 4.44 -12.48 8.13
N SER A 11 4.85 -12.00 6.93
CA SER A 11 6.24 -11.67 6.63
C SER A 11 6.44 -10.34 5.88
N ASN A 12 7.35 -9.50 6.37
CA ASN A 12 7.78 -8.24 5.74
C ASN A 12 8.88 -8.48 4.68
N GLU A 13 8.71 -9.51 3.85
CA GLU A 13 9.68 -9.83 2.80
C GLU A 13 9.80 -8.68 1.79
N LYS A 14 11.02 -8.17 1.57
CA LYS A 14 11.35 -7.09 0.61
C LYS A 14 10.91 -7.40 -0.82
N GLU A 15 10.68 -8.67 -1.13
CA GLU A 15 10.19 -9.13 -2.43
C GLU A 15 8.70 -8.86 -2.63
N LEU A 16 7.92 -8.83 -1.55
CA LEU A 16 6.48 -8.57 -1.55
C LEU A 16 6.17 -7.08 -1.35
N PHE A 17 7.02 -6.39 -0.56
CA PHE A 17 6.85 -4.99 -0.19
C PHE A 17 8.03 -4.13 -0.59
N LYS A 18 7.76 -3.07 -1.37
CA LYS A 18 8.75 -2.01 -1.60
C LYS A 18 8.26 -0.72 -0.98
N LYS A 19 9.01 -0.17 -0.03
CA LYS A 19 8.81 1.20 0.46
C LYS A 19 9.05 2.18 -0.70
N SER A 20 8.01 2.89 -1.13
CA SER A 20 8.09 3.84 -2.26
C SER A 20 8.34 5.27 -1.79
N SER A 21 7.90 5.61 -0.57
CA SER A 21 8.14 6.88 0.13
C SER A 21 8.18 6.61 1.66
N SER A 22 8.42 7.62 2.50
CA SER A 22 8.47 7.47 3.97
C SER A 22 7.23 6.75 4.55
N GLU A 23 6.06 6.98 3.96
CA GLU A 23 4.76 6.49 4.46
C GLU A 23 3.99 5.58 3.49
N ILE A 24 4.32 5.60 2.19
CA ILE A 24 3.60 4.82 1.16
C ILE A 24 4.41 3.59 0.73
N TRP A 25 3.72 2.47 0.68
CA TRP A 25 4.22 1.15 0.36
C TRP A 25 3.62 0.64 -0.95
N GLU A 26 4.45 -0.01 -1.75
CA GLU A 26 4.08 -0.65 -3.01
C GLU A 26 4.07 -2.17 -2.83
N PHE A 27 2.91 -2.77 -3.15
CA PHE A 27 2.69 -4.21 -3.14
C PHE A 27 3.08 -4.79 -4.49
N ARG A 28 3.93 -5.80 -4.49
CA ARG A 28 4.35 -6.48 -5.71
C ARG A 28 3.44 -7.68 -5.96
N THR A 29 2.52 -7.52 -6.90
CA THR A 29 1.63 -8.62 -7.30
C THR A 29 1.81 -8.93 -8.79
N LEU A 30 1.74 -10.22 -9.11
CA LEU A 30 1.72 -10.75 -10.46
C LEU A 30 0.46 -11.58 -10.59
N TYR A 31 -0.41 -11.22 -11.53
CA TYR A 31 -1.63 -11.97 -11.79
C TYR A 31 -1.83 -12.06 -13.31
N ARG A 32 -2.05 -13.28 -13.81
CA ARG A 32 -2.20 -13.54 -15.26
C ARG A 32 -1.11 -12.85 -16.11
N LYS A 33 0.15 -12.96 -15.70
CA LYS A 33 1.33 -12.31 -16.32
C LYS A 33 1.34 -10.77 -16.29
N ILE A 34 0.32 -10.13 -15.72
CA ILE A 34 0.25 -8.68 -15.54
C ILE A 34 0.80 -8.31 -14.17
N LYS A 35 1.74 -7.36 -14.15
CA LYS A 35 2.36 -6.83 -12.93
C LYS A 35 1.50 -5.70 -12.39
N TYR A 36 0.72 -5.97 -11.35
CA TYR A 36 -0.02 -4.95 -10.63
C TYR A 36 0.82 -4.42 -9.46
N ARG A 37 0.60 -3.15 -9.16
CA ARG A 37 1.25 -2.45 -8.04
C ARG A 37 0.18 -1.72 -7.24
N PRO A 38 -0.54 -2.43 -6.36
CA PRO A 38 -1.32 -1.79 -5.32
C PRO A 38 -0.40 -0.90 -4.47
N LEU A 39 -0.90 0.27 -4.09
CA LEU A 39 -0.25 1.20 -3.17
C LEU A 39 -1.07 1.27 -1.89
N GLY A 40 -0.38 1.25 -0.76
CA GLY A 40 -1.01 1.36 0.54
C GLY A 40 -0.13 2.01 1.58
N PHE A 41 -0.68 2.16 2.78
CA PHE A 41 0.03 2.68 3.93
C PHE A 41 -0.35 1.87 5.18
N TRP A 42 0.50 1.97 6.19
CA TRP A 42 0.26 1.36 7.48
C TRP A 42 -0.41 2.37 8.40
N ASP A 43 -1.49 1.95 9.05
CA ASP A 43 -2.03 2.61 10.22
C ASP A 43 -1.47 1.94 11.47
N LYS A 44 -0.67 2.68 12.24
CA LYS A 44 0.01 2.24 13.47
C LYS A 44 -0.55 2.91 14.72
N THR A 45 -1.67 3.63 14.63
CA THR A 45 -2.16 4.41 15.79
C THR A 45 -2.83 3.54 16.85
N ASN A 46 -3.06 2.25 16.58
CA ASN A 46 -3.58 1.31 17.57
C ASN A 46 -2.48 0.29 17.90
N ASN A 47 -2.13 0.17 19.19
CA ASN A 47 -0.96 -0.59 19.65
C ASN A 47 -1.00 -2.10 19.33
N TYR A 48 -2.17 -2.61 18.93
CA TYR A 48 -2.40 -4.04 18.73
C TYR A 48 -2.63 -4.44 17.26
N ASN A 49 -2.98 -3.51 16.37
CA ASN A 49 -3.36 -3.83 14.99
C ASN A 49 -2.74 -2.85 14.00
N THR A 50 -1.73 -3.32 13.25
CA THR A 50 -1.22 -2.56 12.11
C THR A 50 -2.07 -2.88 10.89
N LEU A 51 -2.89 -1.94 10.43
CA LEU A 51 -3.72 -2.14 9.24
C LEU A 51 -2.99 -1.71 7.97
N VAL A 52 -2.93 -2.61 6.99
CA VAL A 52 -2.54 -2.28 5.62
C VAL A 52 -3.77 -1.79 4.86
N LEU A 53 -3.80 -0.51 4.50
CA LEU A 53 -4.86 0.05 3.66
C LEU A 53 -4.38 0.14 2.22
N ALA A 54 -4.90 -0.71 1.34
CA ALA A 54 -4.70 -0.59 -0.11
C ALA A 54 -5.60 0.52 -0.65
N THR A 55 -5.00 1.59 -1.16
CA THR A 55 -5.76 2.76 -1.66
C THR A 55 -6.25 2.55 -3.09
N HIS A 56 -5.34 2.20 -3.98
CA HIS A 56 -5.56 1.91 -5.39
C HIS A 56 -4.35 1.16 -5.92
N GLY A 57 -4.45 0.59 -7.12
CA GLY A 57 -3.31 -0.03 -7.79
C GLY A 57 -3.19 0.41 -9.23
N PHE A 58 -1.99 0.28 -9.78
CA PHE A 58 -1.72 0.56 -11.19
C PHE A 58 -1.01 -0.62 -11.85
N ILE A 59 -1.18 -0.75 -13.17
CA ILE A 59 -0.42 -1.71 -13.96
C ILE A 59 0.97 -1.13 -14.19
N LYS A 60 2.02 -1.90 -13.88
CA LYS A 60 3.39 -1.46 -14.08
C LYS A 60 3.69 -1.32 -15.58
N LYS A 61 3.76 -0.07 -16.06
CA LYS A 61 4.18 0.28 -17.42
C LYS A 61 5.62 0.79 -17.50
N SER A 62 6.19 1.27 -16.40
CA SER A 62 7.54 1.86 -16.34
C SER A 62 8.35 1.32 -15.16
N LYS A 63 9.68 1.53 -15.19
CA LYS A 63 10.60 1.04 -14.13
C LYS A 63 10.34 1.69 -12.78
N LYS A 64 10.06 3.00 -12.76
CA LYS A 64 9.77 3.80 -11.56
C LYS A 64 8.26 3.94 -11.35
N THR A 65 7.84 4.01 -10.09
CA THR A 65 6.47 4.31 -9.69
C THR A 65 6.13 5.75 -10.12
N PRO A 66 5.05 5.99 -10.87
CA PRO A 66 4.69 7.34 -11.27
C PRO A 66 4.37 8.21 -10.06
N LYS A 67 4.94 9.41 -10.00
CA LYS A 67 4.78 10.34 -8.86
C LYS A 67 3.31 10.63 -8.53
N LYS A 68 2.47 10.75 -9.57
CA LYS A 68 1.02 10.96 -9.44
C LYS A 68 0.30 9.88 -8.63
N GLU A 69 0.72 8.62 -8.73
CA GLU A 69 0.09 7.51 -7.97
C GLU A 69 0.50 7.58 -6.50
N ILE A 70 1.74 8.00 -6.22
CA ILE A 70 2.25 8.23 -4.86
C ILE A 70 1.50 9.41 -4.22
N GLU A 71 1.39 10.53 -4.91
CA GLU A 71 0.67 11.73 -4.43
C GLU A 71 -0.81 11.42 -4.17
N LYS A 72 -1.44 10.64 -5.05
CA LYS A 72 -2.82 10.16 -4.84
C LYS A 72 -2.93 9.29 -3.58
N ALA A 73 -1.99 8.36 -3.36
CA ALA A 73 -1.98 7.52 -2.16
C ALA A 73 -1.79 8.36 -0.88
N GLN A 74 -0.93 9.39 -0.91
CA GLN A 74 -0.73 10.31 0.20
C GLN A 74 -2.00 11.12 0.53
N ARG A 75 -2.71 11.60 -0.48
CA ARG A 75 -3.98 12.32 -0.29
C ARG A 75 -5.03 11.42 0.37
N ILE A 76 -5.18 10.18 -0.10
CA ILE A 76 -6.13 9.21 0.49
C ILE A 76 -5.73 8.90 1.94
N ARG A 77 -4.44 8.73 2.22
CA ARG A 77 -3.92 8.55 3.58
C ARG A 77 -4.31 9.70 4.50
N LYS A 78 -4.07 10.95 4.07
CA LYS A 78 -4.42 12.14 4.86
C LYS A 78 -5.92 12.17 5.15
N GLN A 79 -6.75 11.97 4.13
CA GLN A 79 -8.21 11.92 4.29
C GLN A 79 -8.66 10.83 5.27
N TYR A 80 -8.04 9.65 5.23
CA TYR A 80 -8.34 8.57 6.17
C TYR A 80 -8.08 8.99 7.63
N PHE A 81 -6.91 9.58 7.93
CA PHE A 81 -6.60 10.04 9.29
C PHE A 81 -7.45 11.23 9.72
N ASP A 82 -7.77 12.15 8.82
CA ASP A 82 -8.67 13.28 9.10
C ASP A 82 -10.07 12.78 9.50
N ILE A 83 -10.60 11.76 8.81
CA ILE A 83 -11.89 11.15 9.15
C ILE A 83 -11.80 10.36 10.45
N LYS A 84 -10.72 9.61 10.65
CA LYS A 84 -10.50 8.79 11.86
C LYS A 84 -10.46 9.65 13.12
N ASN A 85 -9.72 10.76 13.08
CA ASN A 85 -9.57 11.67 14.21
C ASN A 85 -10.83 12.50 14.49
N LYS A 86 -11.70 12.72 13.48
CA LYS A 86 -13.01 13.39 13.67
C LYS A 86 -14.08 12.50 14.29
N LYS A 87 -13.90 11.17 14.24
CA LYS A 87 -14.82 10.19 14.82
C LYS A 87 -14.44 9.81 16.26
N GLN A 88 -13.36 10.38 16.79
CA GLN A 88 -12.89 10.21 18.16
C GLN A 88 -13.27 11.45 18.97
#